data_AF-A0A9X8D783-F1
#
_entry.id   AF-A0A9X8D783-F1
#
_cell.length_a   1.000
_cell.length_b   1.000
_cell.length_c   1.000
_cell.angle_alpha   90.00
_cell.angle_beta   90.00
_cell.angle_gamma   90.00
#
_symmetry.space_group_name_H-M   'P 1'
#
loop_
_entity.id
_entity.type
_entity.pdbx_description
1 polymer ?
#
loop_
_entity_poly.entity_id
_entity_poly.type
_entity_poly.pdbx_seq_one_letter_code
_entity_poly.pdbx_strand_id
1 'polypeptide(L)'
;MAHTKHLPSIDWPALLRRAPYFSAAIVDVLCDADPLAFAPHLRAVYCFDQFDAQVSNGGVDQYFDNVAAHLDDADAVPGLIAANPVYAPALPLIKEAHAIWSAVAAAYPKEDEDDDEEDDDAWDAYQSLLAPHEERMQAIATEFFALHNAIRQRLEADIVRDPHRYFAIALVPGLHGSGVEHIVLAGGAHRLRFEDGFPIGPNTFENEGGGCDVVWFSRDRTLLQCEAADWAEQRSRHWIHYPSQSSGSWTWDEEQCVRNDRQALGLGHHGLHETFGASGQRESAELHWHGKELCSEHFHPDGSLLLRIEPHGGGQRWLRYWPGGALNTESLQERDGRDRYLRCLDENGTDLAPGGTGRLREVLGQDGEIVQWREGELAGGFLQGPVRRMACRPDGSGARETECTFYKNGRMSGKSLLT
;
A
#
# COMPACT_ATOMS: atom_id res chain seq x y z
N MET A 1 0.44 24.31 40.08
CA MET A 1 0.73 22.90 40.44
C MET A 1 1.51 22.29 39.30
N ALA A 2 2.69 21.74 39.54
CA ALA A 2 3.46 21.07 38.49
C ALA A 2 2.79 19.73 38.20
N HIS A 3 1.99 19.65 37.15
CA HIS A 3 1.48 18.37 36.66
C HIS A 3 2.70 17.52 36.26
N THR A 4 3.01 16.49 37.04
CA THR A 4 3.86 15.39 36.60
C THR A 4 3.16 14.79 35.39
N LYS A 5 3.64 15.11 34.19
CA LYS A 5 3.00 14.71 32.94
C LYS A 5 3.06 13.19 32.80
N HIS A 6 1.91 12.57 32.62
CA HIS A 6 1.76 11.11 32.68
C HIS A 6 2.16 10.45 31.34
N LEU A 7 2.60 9.19 31.41
CA LEU A 7 2.76 8.29 30.27
C LEU A 7 1.56 7.33 30.23
N PRO A 8 1.07 6.93 29.05
CA PRO A 8 0.09 5.86 28.89
C PRO A 8 0.54 4.59 29.60
N SER A 9 -0.35 4.00 30.39
CA SER A 9 -0.12 2.71 31.04
C SER A 9 -0.42 1.60 30.05
N ILE A 10 0.50 0.66 29.89
CA ILE A 10 0.33 -0.51 29.01
C ILE A 10 1.13 -1.68 29.56
N ASP A 11 0.78 -2.91 29.21
CA ASP A 11 1.67 -4.07 29.45
C ASP A 11 2.38 -4.48 28.15
N TRP A 12 3.47 -5.23 28.29
CA TRP A 12 4.24 -5.66 27.12
C TRP A 12 3.42 -6.51 26.12
N PRO A 13 2.60 -7.50 26.55
CA PRO A 13 1.73 -8.21 25.62
C PRO A 13 0.78 -7.31 24.83
N ALA A 14 0.16 -6.31 25.46
CA ALA A 14 -0.70 -5.34 24.81
C ALA A 14 0.09 -4.46 23.83
N LEU A 15 1.27 -3.97 24.22
CA LEU A 15 2.13 -3.16 23.36
C LEU A 15 2.61 -3.96 22.14
N LEU A 16 3.07 -5.20 22.33
CA LEU A 16 3.58 -6.04 21.24
C LEU A 16 2.50 -6.34 20.20
N ARG A 17 1.25 -6.54 20.61
CA ARG A 17 0.11 -6.73 19.70
C ARG A 17 -0.23 -5.50 18.85
N ARG A 18 0.35 -4.33 19.16
CA ARG A 18 0.20 -3.13 18.32
C ARG A 18 1.21 -3.09 17.18
N ALA A 19 2.13 -4.05 17.11
CA ALA A 19 3.04 -4.19 15.98
C ALA A 19 2.25 -4.28 14.65
N PRO A 20 2.70 -3.60 13.58
CA PRO A 20 3.94 -2.82 13.51
C PRO A 20 3.84 -1.35 13.96
N TYR A 21 2.66 -0.87 14.35
CA TYR A 21 2.36 0.54 14.61
C TYR A 21 2.15 0.80 16.12
N PHE A 22 3.25 0.84 16.88
CA PHE A 22 3.19 1.06 18.34
C PHE A 22 2.68 2.45 18.70
N SER A 23 2.83 3.44 17.82
CA SER A 23 2.27 4.78 18.04
C SER A 23 0.74 4.77 18.18
N ALA A 24 0.05 3.80 17.56
CA ALA A 24 -1.40 3.66 17.68
C ALA A 24 -1.84 3.46 19.14
N ALA A 25 -1.02 2.80 19.96
CA ALA A 25 -1.29 2.63 21.39
C ALA A 25 -1.27 3.97 22.16
N ILE A 26 -0.50 4.96 21.66
CA ILE A 26 -0.49 6.32 22.21
C ILE A 26 -1.76 7.04 21.78
N VAL A 27 -2.09 6.97 20.48
CA VAL A 27 -3.26 7.64 19.91
C VAL A 27 -4.54 7.15 20.58
N ASP A 28 -4.76 5.84 20.69
CA ASP A 28 -5.94 5.25 21.35
C ASP A 28 -6.16 5.83 22.75
N VAL A 29 -5.10 5.87 23.58
CA VAL A 29 -5.19 6.37 24.95
C VAL A 29 -5.45 7.87 25.00
N LEU A 30 -4.90 8.63 24.05
CA LEU A 30 -5.09 10.09 23.97
C LEU A 30 -6.43 10.48 23.33
N CYS A 31 -7.08 9.59 22.57
CA CYS A 31 -8.46 9.78 22.11
C CYS A 31 -9.47 9.66 23.27
N ASP A 32 -9.19 8.78 24.24
CA ASP A 32 -10.09 8.50 25.37
C ASP A 32 -9.85 9.43 26.59
N ALA A 33 -8.88 10.33 26.53
CA ALA A 33 -8.47 11.19 27.65
C ALA A 33 -8.05 12.58 27.18
N ASP A 34 -8.00 13.55 28.10
CA ASP A 34 -7.47 14.89 27.78
C ASP A 34 -5.98 14.80 27.35
N PRO A 35 -5.64 15.12 26.09
CA PRO A 35 -4.26 15.04 25.61
C PRO A 35 -3.32 15.92 26.46
N LEU A 36 -3.79 17.05 27.00
CA LEU A 36 -2.97 17.98 27.78
C LEU A 36 -2.42 17.38 29.08
N ALA A 37 -3.03 16.30 29.59
CA ALA A 37 -2.57 15.57 30.77
C ALA A 37 -1.27 14.77 30.53
N PHE A 38 -0.89 14.53 29.27
CA PHE A 38 0.23 13.68 28.89
C PHE A 38 1.54 14.44 28.63
N ALA A 39 2.64 13.70 28.59
CA ALA A 39 3.96 14.25 28.31
C ALA A 39 4.01 14.96 26.94
N PRO A 40 4.83 16.03 26.78
CA PRO A 40 4.78 16.89 25.60
C PRO A 40 5.07 16.14 24.30
N HIS A 41 6.01 15.21 24.33
CA HIS A 41 6.37 14.42 23.16
C HIS A 41 5.29 13.41 22.75
N LEU A 42 4.35 13.05 23.65
CA LEU A 42 3.19 12.20 23.33
C LEU A 42 2.05 13.00 22.73
N ARG A 43 1.80 14.20 23.27
CA ARG A 43 0.86 15.16 22.66
C ARG A 43 1.26 15.51 21.23
N ALA A 44 2.57 15.65 21.00
CA ALA A 44 3.12 15.81 19.67
C ALA A 44 2.75 14.65 18.74
N VAL A 45 2.74 13.39 19.23
CA VAL A 45 2.29 12.23 18.45
C VAL A 45 0.83 12.37 18.04
N TYR A 46 -0.05 12.67 19.00
CA TYR A 46 -1.47 12.84 18.75
C TYR A 46 -1.76 13.99 17.77
N CYS A 47 -1.21 15.18 18.02
CA CYS A 47 -1.41 16.33 17.13
C CYS A 47 -0.85 16.08 15.72
N PHE A 48 0.29 15.39 15.61
CA PHE A 48 0.83 15.02 14.31
C PHE A 48 -0.07 13.99 13.60
N ASP A 49 -0.61 13.00 14.33
CA ASP A 49 -1.48 11.98 13.75
C ASP A 49 -2.78 12.58 13.21
N GLN A 50 -3.38 13.54 13.92
CA GLN A 50 -4.54 14.31 13.44
C GLN A 50 -4.22 15.09 12.16
N PHE A 51 -3.06 15.76 12.11
CA PHE A 51 -2.63 16.46 10.89
C PHE A 51 -2.39 15.49 9.72
N ASP A 52 -1.64 14.42 9.95
CA ASP A 52 -1.27 13.45 8.93
C ASP A 52 -2.48 12.71 8.38
N ALA A 53 -3.41 12.26 9.24
CA ALA A 53 -4.60 11.53 8.83
C ALA A 53 -5.45 12.32 7.83
N GLN A 54 -5.60 13.64 8.03
CA GLN A 54 -6.38 14.48 7.13
C GLN A 54 -5.59 14.87 5.88
N VAL A 55 -4.35 15.37 6.05
CA VAL A 55 -3.54 15.84 4.91
C VAL A 55 -3.18 14.71 3.96
N SER A 56 -2.91 13.51 4.46
CA SER A 56 -2.60 12.34 3.62
C SER A 56 -3.83 11.75 2.94
N ASN A 57 -5.05 12.00 3.44
CA ASN A 57 -6.29 11.43 2.90
C ASN A 57 -6.94 12.35 1.86
N GLY A 58 -7.07 13.64 2.17
CA GLY A 58 -7.81 14.58 1.32
C GLY A 58 -7.21 15.98 1.25
N GLY A 59 -6.10 16.25 1.93
CA GLY A 59 -5.35 17.51 1.79
C GLY A 59 -5.46 18.45 2.99
N VAL A 60 -4.94 19.66 2.81
CA VAL A 60 -4.84 20.66 3.88
C VAL A 60 -6.19 21.29 4.22
N ASP A 61 -7.04 21.45 3.22
CA ASP A 61 -8.46 21.82 3.36
C ASP A 61 -9.23 20.82 4.22
N GLN A 62 -9.08 19.51 3.96
CA GLN A 62 -9.70 18.49 4.82
C GLN A 62 -9.21 18.58 6.28
N TYR A 63 -7.95 18.94 6.52
CA TYR A 63 -7.44 19.19 7.87
C TYR A 63 -8.09 20.41 8.53
N PHE A 64 -8.39 21.45 7.76
CA PHE A 64 -9.07 22.63 8.28
C PHE A 64 -10.48 22.30 8.73
N ASP A 65 -11.25 21.61 7.89
CA ASP A 65 -12.62 21.18 8.19
C ASP A 65 -12.65 20.27 9.41
N ASN A 66 -11.91 19.15 9.36
CA ASN A 66 -12.09 18.08 10.35
C ASN A 66 -11.35 18.32 11.67
N VAL A 67 -10.38 19.24 11.71
CA VAL A 67 -9.52 19.43 12.90
C VAL A 67 -9.38 20.90 13.26
N ALA A 68 -8.82 21.74 12.39
CA ALA A 68 -8.43 23.10 12.79
C ALA A 68 -9.64 23.96 13.22
N ALA A 69 -10.78 23.81 12.54
CA ALA A 69 -12.03 24.52 12.86
C ALA A 69 -12.58 24.19 14.25
N HIS A 70 -12.29 23.00 14.77
CA HIS A 70 -12.81 22.51 16.05
C HIS A 70 -11.82 22.67 17.21
N LEU A 71 -10.64 23.25 16.97
CA LEU A 71 -9.64 23.49 18.02
C LEU A 71 -9.79 24.89 18.64
N ASP A 72 -9.83 24.94 19.97
CA ASP A 72 -9.84 26.20 20.73
C ASP A 72 -8.61 27.08 20.49
N ASP A 73 -7.44 26.47 20.26
CA ASP A 73 -6.16 27.15 20.01
C ASP A 73 -5.36 26.40 18.93
N ALA A 74 -5.81 26.52 17.69
CA ALA A 74 -5.12 25.94 16.53
C ALA A 74 -3.69 26.49 16.36
N ASP A 75 -3.45 27.76 16.72
CA ASP A 75 -2.13 28.41 16.57
C ASP A 75 -1.04 27.77 17.46
N ALA A 76 -1.43 27.10 18.55
CA ALA A 76 -0.50 26.37 19.42
C ALA A 76 -0.02 25.03 18.84
N VAL A 77 -0.74 24.43 17.89
CA VAL A 77 -0.48 23.06 17.38
C VAL A 77 0.95 22.88 16.84
N PRO A 78 1.51 23.78 16.00
CA PRO A 78 2.90 23.62 15.55
C PRO A 78 3.91 23.59 16.70
N GLY A 79 3.65 24.35 17.77
CA GLY A 79 4.48 24.35 18.99
C GLY A 79 4.35 23.07 19.80
N LEU A 80 3.15 22.48 19.84
CA LEU A 80 2.91 21.18 20.46
C LEU A 80 3.63 20.05 19.71
N ILE A 81 3.52 20.01 18.38
CA ILE A 81 4.19 19.01 17.53
C ILE A 81 5.72 19.12 17.65
N ALA A 82 6.26 20.34 17.77
CA ALA A 82 7.70 20.56 17.94
C ALA A 82 8.29 19.95 19.22
N ALA A 83 7.47 19.53 20.18
CA ALA A 83 7.92 18.87 21.40
C ALA A 83 8.49 17.46 21.17
N ASN A 84 8.28 16.84 20.00
CA ASN A 84 8.95 15.60 19.61
C ASN A 84 9.88 15.86 18.41
N PRO A 85 11.21 15.66 18.57
CA PRO A 85 12.20 15.97 17.53
C PRO A 85 12.05 15.12 16.26
N VAL A 86 11.34 13.98 16.32
CA VAL A 86 11.06 13.14 15.14
C VAL A 86 10.32 13.94 14.05
N TYR A 87 9.47 14.89 14.45
CA TYR A 87 8.65 15.70 13.54
C TYR A 87 9.35 16.93 12.97
N ALA A 88 10.60 17.20 13.37
CA ALA A 88 11.34 18.38 12.90
C ALA A 88 11.33 18.59 11.36
N PRO A 89 11.42 17.53 10.52
CA PRO A 89 11.34 17.70 9.07
C PRO A 89 10.00 18.20 8.54
N ALA A 90 8.88 17.88 9.20
CA ALA A 90 7.53 18.31 8.79
C ALA A 90 7.12 19.68 9.34
N LEU A 91 7.79 20.17 10.40
CA LEU A 91 7.43 21.42 11.07
C LEU A 91 7.29 22.63 10.13
N PRO A 92 8.12 22.84 9.08
CA PRO A 92 7.92 23.94 8.15
C PRO A 92 6.57 23.87 7.42
N LEU A 93 6.17 22.68 6.96
CA LEU A 93 4.91 22.46 6.25
C LEU A 93 3.70 22.65 7.17
N ILE A 94 3.78 22.11 8.39
CA ILE A 94 2.73 22.26 9.41
C ILE A 94 2.56 23.74 9.78
N LYS A 95 3.67 24.47 9.97
CA LYS A 95 3.62 25.91 10.26
C LYS A 95 2.99 26.69 9.10
N GLU A 96 3.28 26.32 7.87
CA GLU A 96 2.70 26.96 6.69
C GLU A 96 1.19 26.70 6.60
N ALA A 97 0.74 25.45 6.84
CA ALA A 97 -0.68 25.12 6.90
C ALA A 97 -1.40 25.94 7.98
N HIS A 98 -0.81 26.03 9.18
CA HIS A 98 -1.37 26.86 10.25
C HIS A 98 -1.30 28.36 9.96
N ALA A 99 -0.31 28.85 9.21
CA ALA A 99 -0.27 30.25 8.77
C ALA A 99 -1.38 30.57 7.76
N ILE A 100 -1.75 29.60 6.90
CA ILE A 100 -2.94 29.71 6.05
C ILE A 100 -4.20 29.72 6.92
N TRP A 101 -4.31 28.78 7.86
CA TRP A 101 -5.43 28.73 8.81
C TRP A 101 -5.63 30.07 9.53
N SER A 102 -4.59 30.64 10.14
CA SER A 102 -4.71 31.92 10.86
C SER A 102 -5.18 33.08 9.96
N ALA A 103 -4.96 33.00 8.64
CA ALA A 103 -5.45 34.01 7.69
C ALA A 103 -6.94 33.84 7.35
N VAL A 104 -7.46 32.62 7.37
CA VAL A 104 -8.84 32.30 6.95
C VAL A 104 -9.79 32.01 8.11
N ALA A 105 -9.28 31.64 9.29
CA ALA A 105 -10.05 31.14 10.43
C ALA A 105 -11.21 32.06 10.87
N ALA A 106 -11.03 33.38 10.81
CA ALA A 106 -12.05 34.34 11.22
C ALA A 106 -13.24 34.41 10.25
N ALA A 107 -13.03 34.03 8.99
CA ALA A 107 -14.04 34.00 7.93
C ALA A 107 -14.45 32.56 7.57
N TYR A 108 -13.87 31.56 8.23
CA TYR A 108 -14.16 30.16 7.99
C TYR A 108 -15.59 29.85 8.46
N PRO A 109 -16.42 29.21 7.64
CA PRO A 109 -17.75 28.82 8.05
C PRO A 109 -17.64 27.87 9.24
N LYS A 110 -18.40 28.16 10.30
CA LYS A 110 -18.60 27.19 11.38
C LYS A 110 -19.75 26.30 10.93
N GLU A 111 -19.55 24.99 10.90
CA GLU A 111 -20.66 24.06 10.76
C GLU A 111 -21.61 24.28 11.94
N ASP A 112 -22.82 24.78 11.66
CA ASP A 112 -23.94 24.69 12.58
C ASP A 112 -24.53 23.28 12.36
N GLU A 113 -24.45 22.40 13.36
CA GLU A 113 -24.83 20.97 13.32
C GLU A 113 -26.31 20.68 12.95
N ASP A 114 -27.11 21.69 12.58
CA ASP A 114 -28.57 21.61 12.47
C ASP A 114 -29.16 21.93 11.08
N ASP A 115 -28.36 22.26 10.05
CA ASP A 115 -28.88 22.55 8.69
C ASP A 115 -28.35 21.56 7.63
N ASP A 116 -29.17 20.54 7.32
CA ASP A 116 -28.98 19.56 6.23
C ASP A 116 -29.23 20.18 4.83
N GLU A 117 -29.40 21.50 4.70
CA GLU A 117 -29.51 22.19 3.42
C GLU A 117 -28.12 22.74 3.02
N GLU A 118 -27.41 22.01 2.16
CA GLU A 118 -26.23 22.52 1.43
C GLU A 118 -26.65 23.77 0.62
N ASP A 119 -26.43 24.96 1.19
CA ASP A 119 -26.63 26.23 0.49
C ASP A 119 -25.47 26.43 -0.49
N ASP A 120 -25.74 26.37 -1.80
CA ASP A 120 -24.76 26.58 -2.88
C ASP A 120 -23.95 27.88 -2.66
N ASP A 121 -24.53 28.92 -2.05
CA ASP A 121 -23.88 30.19 -1.75
C ASP A 121 -22.81 30.07 -0.64
N ALA A 122 -22.97 29.14 0.30
CA ALA A 122 -22.00 28.88 1.37
C ALA A 122 -20.77 28.11 0.85
N TRP A 123 -20.98 27.18 -0.07
CA TRP A 123 -19.91 26.44 -0.74
C TRP A 123 -19.07 27.35 -1.65
N ASP A 124 -19.70 28.24 -2.43
CA ASP A 124 -18.98 29.21 -3.27
C ASP A 124 -18.15 30.21 -2.43
N ALA A 125 -18.67 30.62 -1.27
CA ALA A 125 -17.95 31.48 -0.32
C ALA A 125 -16.74 30.76 0.30
N TYR A 126 -16.90 29.49 0.68
CA TYR A 126 -15.82 28.61 1.16
C TYR A 126 -14.72 28.45 0.11
N GLN A 127 -15.07 28.11 -1.13
CA GLN A 127 -14.09 27.98 -2.21
C GLN A 127 -13.37 29.31 -2.48
N SER A 128 -14.10 30.41 -2.49
CA SER A 128 -13.53 31.75 -2.69
C SER A 128 -12.56 32.17 -1.58
N LEU A 129 -12.80 31.72 -0.33
CA LEU A 129 -11.93 31.97 0.81
C LEU A 129 -10.59 31.23 0.68
N LEU A 130 -10.61 29.99 0.20
CA LEU A 130 -9.43 29.13 0.09
C LEU A 130 -8.68 29.28 -1.25
N ALA A 131 -9.33 29.74 -2.32
CA ALA A 131 -8.74 29.90 -3.65
C ALA A 131 -7.40 30.66 -3.67
N PRO A 132 -7.18 31.74 -2.88
CA PRO A 132 -5.87 32.42 -2.83
C PRO A 132 -4.72 31.56 -2.25
N HIS A 133 -5.04 30.42 -1.63
CA HIS A 133 -4.11 29.54 -0.94
C HIS A 133 -3.96 28.17 -1.60
N GLU A 134 -4.73 27.86 -2.64
CA GLU A 134 -4.79 26.56 -3.30
C GLU A 134 -3.41 26.01 -3.69
N GLU A 135 -2.60 26.79 -4.40
CA GLU A 135 -1.24 26.37 -4.81
C GLU A 135 -0.34 26.04 -3.61
N ARG A 136 -0.46 26.80 -2.52
CA ARG A 136 0.34 26.59 -1.30
C ARG A 136 -0.12 25.33 -0.57
N MET A 137 -1.43 25.11 -0.48
CA MET A 137 -2.00 23.91 0.13
C MET A 137 -1.63 22.65 -0.66
N GLN A 138 -1.70 22.70 -1.99
CA GLN A 138 -1.28 21.60 -2.85
C GLN A 138 0.22 21.31 -2.74
N ALA A 139 1.06 22.34 -2.64
CA ALA A 139 2.49 22.19 -2.41
C ALA A 139 2.76 21.52 -1.05
N ILE A 140 2.09 21.96 0.02
CA ILE A 140 2.17 21.33 1.35
C ILE A 140 1.80 19.85 1.27
N ALA A 141 0.63 19.51 0.70
CA ALA A 141 0.18 18.13 0.61
C ALA A 141 1.17 17.26 -0.17
N THR A 142 1.67 17.77 -1.31
CA THR A 142 2.66 17.05 -2.14
C THR A 142 3.97 16.82 -1.41
N GLU A 143 4.53 17.84 -0.76
CA GLU A 143 5.77 17.73 0.00
C GLU A 143 5.59 16.87 1.25
N PHE A 144 4.44 16.95 1.91
CA PHE A 144 4.12 16.16 3.09
C PHE A 144 3.99 14.66 2.75
N PHE A 145 3.33 14.33 1.63
CA PHE A 145 3.22 12.96 1.14
C PHE A 145 4.60 12.32 0.83
N ALA A 146 5.58 13.14 0.44
CA ALA A 146 6.94 12.65 0.22
C ALA A 146 7.70 12.31 1.51
N LEU A 147 7.30 12.85 2.67
CA LEU A 147 8.06 12.74 3.93
C LEU A 147 7.34 12.03 5.08
N HIS A 148 6.00 12.04 5.13
CA HIS A 148 5.24 11.60 6.30
C HIS A 148 5.51 10.13 6.67
N ASN A 149 5.65 9.26 5.68
CA ASN A 149 6.05 7.86 5.86
C ASN A 149 7.39 7.70 6.57
N ALA A 150 8.41 8.47 6.16
CA ALA A 150 9.73 8.45 6.79
C ALA A 150 9.69 9.00 8.23
N ILE A 151 8.74 9.87 8.55
CA ILE A 151 8.51 10.37 9.91
C ILE A 151 7.83 9.31 10.78
N ARG A 152 6.73 8.69 10.32
CA ARG A 152 6.06 7.59 11.05
C ARG A 152 7.03 6.47 11.39
N GLN A 153 7.85 6.08 10.41
CA GLN A 153 8.95 5.13 10.59
C GLN A 153 9.94 5.50 11.70
N ARG A 154 10.40 6.75 11.71
CA ARG A 154 11.35 7.24 12.72
C ARG A 154 10.70 7.24 14.10
N LEU A 155 9.41 7.54 14.18
CA LEU A 155 8.65 7.48 15.44
C LEU A 155 8.60 6.03 15.94
N GLU A 156 8.19 5.08 15.09
CA GLU A 156 8.15 3.66 15.47
C GLU A 156 9.52 3.14 15.89
N ALA A 157 10.58 3.51 15.16
CA ALA A 157 11.95 3.17 15.50
C ALA A 157 12.36 3.77 16.86
N ASP A 158 11.96 5.01 17.17
CA ASP A 158 12.25 5.67 18.45
C ASP A 158 11.49 4.99 19.60
N ILE A 159 10.21 4.63 19.39
CA ILE A 159 9.40 3.88 20.35
C ILE A 159 10.03 2.51 20.64
N VAL A 160 10.43 1.76 19.62
CA VAL A 160 11.04 0.42 19.80
C VAL A 160 12.39 0.47 20.51
N ARG A 161 13.18 1.52 20.24
CA ARG A 161 14.48 1.72 20.90
C ARG A 161 14.32 2.04 22.38
N ASP A 162 13.37 2.90 22.73
CA ASP A 162 13.14 3.31 24.12
C ASP A 162 11.63 3.39 24.45
N PRO A 163 10.95 2.24 24.62
CA PRO A 163 9.51 2.24 24.82
C PRO A 163 9.10 2.83 26.17
N HIS A 164 10.00 2.83 27.16
CA HIS A 164 9.76 3.47 28.46
C HIS A 164 9.74 5.00 28.39
N ARG A 165 10.29 5.60 27.34
CA ARG A 165 10.08 7.02 27.05
C ARG A 165 8.64 7.33 26.68
N TYR A 166 7.93 6.37 26.09
CA TYR A 166 6.59 6.54 25.57
C TYR A 166 5.50 5.95 26.46
N PHE A 167 5.82 4.91 27.23
CA PHE A 167 4.85 4.14 27.98
C PHE A 167 5.31 3.86 29.41
N ALA A 168 4.36 3.92 30.34
CA ALA A 168 4.50 3.33 31.67
C ALA A 168 4.18 1.84 31.59
N ILE A 169 5.20 1.03 31.29
CA ILE A 169 5.01 -0.40 31.06
C ILE A 169 4.86 -1.17 32.37
N ALA A 170 3.68 -1.73 32.60
CA ALA A 170 3.35 -2.51 33.78
C ALA A 170 3.94 -3.92 33.71
N LEU A 171 4.29 -4.47 34.88
CA LEU A 171 4.63 -5.88 35.01
C LEU A 171 3.35 -6.72 34.93
N VAL A 172 3.41 -7.82 34.18
CA VAL A 172 2.32 -8.81 34.12
C VAL A 172 2.57 -9.87 35.19
N PRO A 173 1.66 -10.06 36.17
CA PRO A 173 1.82 -11.11 37.17
C PRO A 173 1.93 -12.49 36.52
N GLY A 174 2.94 -13.26 36.92
CA GLY A 174 3.19 -14.62 36.40
C GLY A 174 3.95 -14.67 35.07
N LEU A 175 4.27 -13.51 34.46
CA LEU A 175 5.12 -13.43 33.28
C LEU A 175 6.60 -13.40 33.71
N HIS A 176 7.36 -14.45 33.41
CA HIS A 176 8.79 -14.57 33.71
C HIS A 176 9.66 -14.35 32.46
N GLY A 177 9.06 -14.42 31.26
CA GLY A 177 9.70 -14.13 29.98
C GLY A 177 10.54 -15.28 29.42
N SER A 178 10.26 -16.53 29.80
CA SER A 178 10.98 -17.71 29.29
C SER A 178 10.09 -18.95 29.14
N GLY A 179 10.27 -19.71 28.06
CA GLY A 179 9.56 -20.96 27.85
C GLY A 179 8.10 -20.76 27.48
N VAL A 180 7.19 -21.48 28.14
CA VAL A 180 5.74 -21.41 27.89
C VAL A 180 5.04 -20.95 29.15
N GLU A 181 4.28 -19.87 29.07
CA GLU A 181 3.65 -19.21 30.20
C GLU A 181 2.16 -19.02 29.95
N HIS A 182 1.34 -19.16 30.98
CA HIS A 182 -0.11 -18.93 30.91
C HIS A 182 -0.42 -17.72 31.76
N ILE A 183 -0.95 -16.67 31.13
CA ILE A 183 -1.26 -15.40 31.78
C ILE A 183 -2.72 -15.01 31.53
N VAL A 184 -3.30 -14.24 32.44
CA VAL A 184 -4.63 -13.66 32.25
C VAL A 184 -4.46 -12.17 31.99
N LEU A 185 -4.90 -11.72 30.82
CA LEU A 185 -4.94 -10.31 30.44
C LEU A 185 -6.41 -9.84 30.43
N ALA A 186 -6.64 -8.55 30.19
CA ALA A 186 -7.99 -7.97 30.11
C ALA A 186 -8.90 -8.66 29.07
N GLY A 187 -8.30 -9.28 28.03
CA GLY A 187 -9.02 -10.00 26.97
C GLY A 187 -9.21 -11.51 27.18
N GLY A 188 -8.80 -12.07 28.33
CA GLY A 188 -8.93 -13.51 28.63
C GLY A 188 -7.62 -14.19 29.01
N ALA A 189 -7.63 -15.52 29.08
CA ALA A 189 -6.42 -16.31 29.29
C ALA A 189 -5.64 -16.46 27.99
N HIS A 190 -4.33 -16.25 28.04
CA HIS A 190 -3.44 -16.38 26.90
C HIS A 190 -2.30 -17.33 27.24
N ARG A 191 -1.88 -18.10 26.23
CA ARG A 191 -0.66 -18.90 26.30
C ARG A 191 0.43 -18.21 25.50
N LEU A 192 1.51 -17.85 26.19
CA LEU A 192 2.66 -17.17 25.61
C LEU A 192 3.85 -18.12 25.47
N ARG A 193 4.60 -18.00 24.37
CA ARG A 193 5.85 -18.73 24.16
C ARG A 193 7.00 -17.77 23.86
N PHE A 194 8.14 -18.01 24.50
CA PHE A 194 9.37 -17.22 24.35
C PHE A 194 10.54 -18.14 24.02
N GLU A 195 11.11 -18.04 22.82
CA GLU A 195 12.25 -18.86 22.40
C GLU A 195 13.60 -18.22 22.79
N ASP A 196 13.85 -16.95 22.39
CA ASP A 196 15.11 -16.25 22.71
C ASP A 196 14.97 -15.26 23.90
N GLY A 197 13.86 -15.36 24.63
CA GLY A 197 13.53 -14.52 25.78
C GLY A 197 12.68 -13.29 25.42
N PHE A 198 11.93 -12.80 26.40
CA PHE A 198 11.01 -11.68 26.23
C PHE A 198 11.71 -10.32 26.41
N PRO A 199 11.47 -9.29 25.57
CA PRO A 199 10.56 -9.25 24.42
C PRO A 199 11.24 -9.51 23.06
N ILE A 200 12.46 -10.06 23.03
CA ILE A 200 13.25 -10.26 21.80
C ILE A 200 12.55 -11.26 20.87
N GLY A 201 11.98 -12.34 21.40
CA GLY A 201 11.12 -13.28 20.65
C GLY A 201 11.86 -14.32 19.81
N PRO A 202 11.17 -15.20 19.05
CA PRO A 202 9.73 -15.17 18.78
C PRO A 202 8.86 -15.19 20.02
N ASN A 203 7.94 -14.23 20.10
CA ASN A 203 6.91 -14.14 21.12
C ASN A 203 5.58 -14.54 20.48
N THR A 204 5.09 -15.73 20.82
CA THR A 204 3.81 -16.25 20.32
C THR A 204 2.70 -15.95 21.32
N PHE A 205 1.59 -15.38 20.87
CA PHE A 205 0.40 -15.05 21.66
C PHE A 205 -0.79 -15.91 21.18
N GLU A 206 -1.06 -17.02 21.87
CA GLU A 206 -2.21 -17.88 21.59
C GLU A 206 -3.45 -17.33 22.35
N ASN A 207 -4.52 -17.02 21.62
CA ASN A 207 -5.79 -16.50 22.14
C ASN A 207 -6.82 -17.63 22.37
N GLU A 208 -7.78 -17.46 23.29
CA GLU A 208 -8.79 -18.48 23.60
C GLU A 208 -9.63 -18.91 22.38
N GLY A 209 -9.85 -17.99 21.44
CA GLY A 209 -10.56 -18.27 20.17
C GLY A 209 -9.74 -19.05 19.13
N GLY A 210 -8.53 -19.52 19.45
CA GLY A 210 -7.65 -20.25 18.53
C GLY A 210 -6.79 -19.37 17.63
N GLY A 211 -6.95 -18.04 17.69
CA GLY A 211 -6.07 -17.07 17.05
C GLY A 211 -4.65 -17.12 17.64
N CYS A 212 -3.66 -16.79 16.81
CA CYS A 212 -2.26 -16.81 17.21
C CYS A 212 -1.54 -15.63 16.55
N ASP A 213 -1.03 -14.71 17.36
CA ASP A 213 -0.20 -13.61 16.87
C ASP A 213 1.26 -13.92 17.22
N VAL A 214 2.19 -13.62 16.32
CA VAL A 214 3.62 -13.80 16.56
C VAL A 214 4.30 -12.47 16.35
N VAL A 215 5.03 -11.97 17.36
CA VAL A 215 5.77 -10.71 17.25
C VAL A 215 7.18 -10.94 17.74
N TRP A 216 8.17 -10.50 16.97
CA TRP A 216 9.56 -10.68 17.37
C TRP A 216 10.49 -9.64 16.79
N PHE A 217 11.51 -9.36 17.58
CA PHE A 217 12.60 -8.50 17.22
C PHE A 217 13.85 -9.34 16.99
N SER A 218 14.72 -8.92 16.08
CA SER A 218 16.11 -9.36 16.16
C SER A 218 16.71 -8.94 17.51
N ARG A 219 17.74 -9.66 17.99
CA ARG A 219 18.40 -9.38 19.28
C ARG A 219 18.87 -7.94 19.45
N ASP A 220 19.26 -7.31 18.34
CA ASP A 220 19.69 -5.91 18.25
C ASP A 220 18.54 -4.91 17.99
N ARG A 221 17.29 -5.39 17.92
CA ARG A 221 16.07 -4.62 17.63
C ARG A 221 16.11 -3.86 16.30
N THR A 222 16.83 -4.39 15.32
CA THR A 222 16.90 -3.80 13.98
C THR A 222 15.83 -4.33 13.04
N LEU A 223 15.32 -5.53 13.26
CA LEU A 223 14.26 -6.16 12.48
C LEU A 223 13.08 -6.48 13.38
N LEU A 224 11.90 -5.94 13.06
CA LEU A 224 10.62 -6.41 13.58
C LEU A 224 10.01 -7.35 12.54
N GLN A 225 9.47 -8.47 12.98
CA GLN A 225 8.48 -9.23 12.22
C GLN A 225 7.26 -9.47 13.09
N CYS A 226 6.08 -9.34 12.50
CA CYS A 226 4.84 -9.69 13.14
C CYS A 226 3.95 -10.49 12.20
N GLU A 227 3.23 -11.46 12.73
CA GLU A 227 2.20 -12.23 12.05
C GLU A 227 0.93 -12.14 12.89
N ALA A 228 -0.17 -11.71 12.29
CA ALA A 228 -1.44 -11.50 12.97
C ALA A 228 -2.61 -11.90 12.05
N ALA A 229 -3.78 -12.10 12.64
CA ALA A 229 -5.02 -12.07 11.87
C ALA A 229 -5.33 -10.62 11.48
N ASP A 230 -5.62 -10.41 10.20
CA ASP A 230 -6.07 -9.13 9.65
C ASP A 230 -7.62 -9.10 9.60
N TRP A 231 -8.18 -8.06 9.01
CA TRP A 231 -9.60 -7.96 8.71
C TRP A 231 -10.08 -9.15 7.84
N ALA A 232 -11.31 -9.61 8.09
CA ALA A 232 -11.98 -10.68 7.32
C ALA A 232 -11.29 -12.06 7.32
N GLU A 233 -10.68 -12.47 8.45
CA GLU A 233 -10.02 -13.78 8.62
C GLU A 233 -8.76 -13.99 7.76
N GLN A 234 -8.34 -12.99 6.99
CA GLN A 234 -7.07 -12.99 6.28
C GLN A 234 -5.91 -13.03 7.27
N ARG A 235 -4.82 -13.72 6.91
CA ARG A 235 -3.59 -13.73 7.71
C ARG A 235 -2.57 -12.82 7.05
N SER A 236 -1.88 -12.04 7.87
CA SER A 236 -0.83 -11.15 7.39
C SER A 236 0.45 -11.33 8.20
N ARG A 237 1.58 -11.23 7.52
CA ARG A 237 2.91 -11.10 8.11
C ARG A 237 3.55 -9.82 7.62
N HIS A 238 3.94 -8.97 8.55
CA HIS A 238 4.67 -7.74 8.26
C HIS A 238 6.11 -7.86 8.77
N TRP A 239 7.02 -7.17 8.09
CA TRP A 239 8.40 -7.03 8.56
C TRP A 239 8.89 -5.60 8.35
N ILE A 240 9.75 -5.13 9.24
CA ILE A 240 10.36 -3.79 9.22
C ILE A 240 11.81 -3.87 9.66
N HIS A 241 12.73 -3.43 8.81
CA HIS A 241 14.13 -3.25 9.15
C HIS A 241 14.40 -1.78 9.49
N TYR A 242 14.40 -1.40 10.77
CA TYR A 242 14.50 0.00 11.21
C TYR A 242 15.74 0.78 10.72
N PRO A 243 16.94 0.19 10.51
CA PRO A 243 18.07 0.95 9.96
C PRO A 243 17.84 1.41 8.51
N SER A 244 17.32 0.55 7.64
CA SER A 244 17.08 0.89 6.22
C SER A 244 15.64 1.33 5.95
N GLN A 245 14.74 1.11 6.91
CA GLN A 245 13.30 1.25 6.82
C GLN A 245 12.63 0.36 5.77
N SER A 246 13.39 -0.58 5.19
CA SER A 246 12.86 -1.58 4.29
C SER A 246 11.83 -2.41 5.04
N SER A 247 10.72 -2.66 4.39
CA SER A 247 9.60 -3.35 5.02
C SER A 247 8.85 -4.17 3.99
N GLY A 248 7.92 -4.99 4.45
CA GLY A 248 7.03 -5.66 3.55
C GLY A 248 5.89 -6.31 4.26
N SER A 249 4.97 -6.83 3.47
CA SER A 249 3.86 -7.62 3.97
C SER A 249 3.63 -8.82 3.07
N TRP A 250 3.33 -9.95 3.68
CA TRP A 250 2.65 -11.06 3.05
C TRP A 250 1.24 -11.10 3.58
N THR A 251 0.25 -11.15 2.71
CA THR A 251 -1.14 -11.39 3.08
C THR A 251 -1.61 -12.64 2.35
N TRP A 252 -2.31 -13.53 3.04
CA TRP A 252 -2.79 -14.76 2.43
C TRP A 252 -4.17 -15.14 2.97
N ASP A 253 -4.99 -15.65 2.06
CA ASP A 253 -6.29 -16.26 2.32
C ASP A 253 -6.34 -17.67 1.69
N GLU A 254 -7.53 -18.26 1.54
CA GLU A 254 -7.69 -19.60 0.97
C GLU A 254 -7.38 -19.67 -0.54
N GLU A 255 -7.47 -18.55 -1.25
CA GLU A 255 -7.41 -18.49 -2.72
C GLU A 255 -6.12 -17.85 -3.24
N GLN A 256 -5.58 -16.87 -2.52
CA GLN A 256 -4.49 -16.02 -2.99
C GLN A 256 -3.50 -15.68 -1.87
N CYS A 257 -2.25 -15.50 -2.26
CA CYS A 257 -1.21 -14.91 -1.42
C CYS A 257 -0.59 -13.71 -2.15
N VAL A 258 -0.42 -12.60 -1.45
CA VAL A 258 0.13 -11.35 -1.99
C VAL A 258 1.35 -10.94 -1.19
N ARG A 259 2.46 -10.71 -1.88
CA ARG A 259 3.69 -10.16 -1.32
C ARG A 259 3.86 -8.71 -1.74
N ASN A 260 4.22 -7.89 -0.78
CA ASN A 260 4.64 -6.52 -0.99
C ASN A 260 6.01 -6.31 -0.33
N ASP A 261 7.06 -6.11 -1.11
CA ASP A 261 8.36 -5.68 -0.62
C ASP A 261 8.54 -4.19 -0.91
N ARG A 262 8.78 -3.42 0.15
CA ARG A 262 8.90 -1.97 0.11
C ARG A 262 10.31 -1.55 0.51
N GLN A 263 10.91 -0.66 -0.27
CA GLN A 263 12.22 -0.08 0.12
C GLN A 263 12.10 0.83 1.37
N ALA A 264 10.89 1.32 1.65
CA ALA A 264 10.54 2.08 2.85
C ALA A 264 9.09 1.76 3.30
N LEU A 265 8.85 1.63 4.61
CA LEU A 265 7.51 1.46 5.21
C LEU A 265 6.51 2.55 4.80
N GLY A 266 5.26 2.20 4.53
CA GLY A 266 4.18 3.17 4.26
C GLY A 266 4.13 3.72 2.83
N LEU A 267 5.12 3.43 1.99
CA LEU A 267 4.95 3.63 0.54
C LEU A 267 4.04 2.50 0.00
N GLY A 268 2.77 2.81 -0.27
CA GLY A 268 1.79 1.84 -0.77
C GLY A 268 2.22 1.15 -2.07
N HIS A 269 2.88 1.89 -2.97
CA HIS A 269 3.30 1.42 -4.29
C HIS A 269 4.76 1.81 -4.59
N HIS A 270 5.71 1.29 -3.81
CA HIS A 270 7.14 1.47 -4.07
C HIS A 270 7.91 0.21 -3.72
N GLY A 271 8.54 -0.41 -4.72
CA GLY A 271 9.19 -1.71 -4.60
C GLY A 271 8.48 -2.78 -5.42
N LEU A 272 8.54 -4.03 -4.95
CA LEU A 272 8.05 -5.20 -5.67
C LEU A 272 6.71 -5.66 -5.09
N HIS A 273 5.72 -5.82 -5.95
CA HIS A 273 4.43 -6.41 -5.64
C HIS A 273 4.32 -7.76 -6.38
N GLU A 274 4.08 -8.86 -5.69
CA GLU A 274 3.91 -10.18 -6.31
C GLU A 274 2.59 -10.81 -5.85
N THR A 275 1.89 -11.43 -6.79
CA THR A 275 0.69 -12.21 -6.53
C THR A 275 0.96 -13.69 -6.77
N PHE A 276 0.45 -14.53 -5.90
CA PHE A 276 0.54 -15.98 -5.96
C PHE A 276 -0.86 -16.59 -5.84
N GLY A 277 -1.15 -17.61 -6.65
CA GLY A 277 -2.37 -18.39 -6.50
C GLY A 277 -2.29 -19.38 -5.34
N ALA A 278 -3.41 -20.03 -5.01
CA ALA A 278 -3.54 -20.98 -3.89
C ALA A 278 -2.51 -22.12 -3.85
N SER A 279 -1.99 -22.55 -5.01
CA SER A 279 -0.95 -23.58 -5.12
C SER A 279 0.47 -23.07 -4.80
N GLY A 280 0.63 -21.77 -4.53
CA GLY A 280 1.91 -21.09 -4.26
C GLY A 280 2.68 -20.69 -5.52
N GLN A 281 2.11 -20.87 -6.71
CA GLN A 281 2.70 -20.42 -7.97
C GLN A 281 2.54 -18.91 -8.13
N ARG A 282 3.59 -18.22 -8.61
CA ARG A 282 3.54 -16.78 -8.86
C ARG A 282 2.73 -16.52 -10.13
N GLU A 283 1.76 -15.62 -10.06
CA GLU A 283 0.88 -15.24 -11.17
C GLU A 283 1.32 -13.92 -11.80
N SER A 284 1.74 -12.96 -10.97
CA SER A 284 2.29 -11.68 -11.43
C SER A 284 3.37 -11.12 -10.51
N ALA A 285 4.19 -10.23 -11.07
CA ALA A 285 5.16 -9.42 -10.36
C ALA A 285 5.21 -8.01 -10.97
N GLU A 286 5.11 -6.98 -10.15
CA GLU A 286 5.09 -5.58 -10.58
C GLU A 286 6.13 -4.79 -9.79
N LEU A 287 6.93 -4.00 -10.51
CA LEU A 287 7.93 -3.12 -9.93
C LEU A 287 7.44 -1.68 -10.00
N HIS A 288 7.30 -1.05 -8.84
CA HIS A 288 6.82 0.32 -8.71
C HIS A 288 7.91 1.25 -8.16
N TRP A 289 7.94 2.50 -8.64
CA TRP A 289 8.79 3.56 -8.13
C TRP A 289 7.99 4.86 -7.96
N HIS A 290 7.80 5.28 -6.71
CA HIS A 290 6.98 6.43 -6.34
C HIS A 290 5.56 6.38 -6.95
N GLY A 291 4.87 5.24 -6.80
CA GLY A 291 3.52 5.05 -7.33
C GLY A 291 3.44 4.81 -8.83
N LYS A 292 4.57 4.90 -9.55
CA LYS A 292 4.62 4.62 -10.98
C LYS A 292 5.11 3.20 -11.23
N GLU A 293 4.31 2.41 -11.94
CA GLU A 293 4.74 1.11 -12.45
C GLU A 293 5.88 1.28 -13.47
N LEU A 294 7.01 0.64 -13.20
CA LEU A 294 8.18 0.58 -14.07
C LEU A 294 8.19 -0.66 -14.96
N CYS A 295 7.61 -1.76 -14.47
CA CYS A 295 7.54 -3.03 -15.17
C CYS A 295 6.47 -3.90 -14.52
N SER A 296 5.73 -4.66 -15.32
CA SER A 296 4.88 -5.75 -14.86
C SER A 296 5.18 -7.03 -15.63
N GLU A 297 5.18 -8.14 -14.93
CA GLU A 297 5.44 -9.48 -15.43
C GLU A 297 4.29 -10.40 -15.01
N HIS A 298 3.79 -11.22 -15.93
CA HIS A 298 2.80 -12.26 -15.68
C HIS A 298 3.38 -13.60 -16.07
N PHE A 299 2.99 -14.65 -15.36
CA PHE A 299 3.59 -15.97 -15.50
C PHE A 299 2.56 -17.01 -15.95
N HIS A 300 3.04 -17.98 -16.72
CA HIS A 300 2.31 -19.22 -16.99
C HIS A 300 2.24 -20.08 -15.71
N PRO A 301 1.32 -21.06 -15.65
CA PRO A 301 1.24 -22.00 -14.52
C PRO A 301 2.53 -22.82 -14.28
N ASP A 302 3.39 -22.97 -15.29
CA ASP A 302 4.69 -23.63 -15.17
C ASP A 302 5.79 -22.71 -14.59
N GLY A 303 5.48 -21.45 -14.31
CA GLY A 303 6.38 -20.41 -13.81
C GLY A 303 7.20 -19.71 -14.88
N SER A 304 7.08 -20.08 -16.16
CA SER A 304 7.71 -19.35 -17.26
C SER A 304 7.01 -18.01 -17.49
N LEU A 305 7.76 -17.01 -17.96
CA LEU A 305 7.21 -15.69 -18.26
C LEU A 305 6.17 -15.83 -19.37
N LEU A 306 4.99 -15.21 -19.20
CA LEU A 306 3.92 -15.13 -20.20
C LEU A 306 3.93 -13.76 -20.88
N LEU A 307 4.01 -12.70 -20.08
CA LEU A 307 3.88 -11.33 -20.54
C LEU A 307 4.79 -10.44 -19.70
N ARG A 308 5.48 -9.51 -20.35
CA ARG A 308 6.19 -8.41 -19.71
C ARG A 308 5.77 -7.09 -20.35
N ILE A 309 5.45 -6.11 -19.53
CA ILE A 309 5.00 -4.78 -19.94
C ILE A 309 5.97 -3.74 -19.37
N GLU A 310 6.43 -2.83 -20.21
CA GLU A 310 7.38 -1.77 -19.84
C GLU A 310 6.95 -0.41 -20.45
N PRO A 311 7.18 0.73 -19.77
CA PRO A 311 6.96 2.04 -20.38
C PRO A 311 7.85 2.28 -21.61
N HIS A 312 7.27 2.80 -22.70
CA HIS A 312 8.00 3.15 -23.91
C HIS A 312 7.43 4.36 -24.64
N GLY A 313 8.19 5.46 -24.73
CA GLY A 313 7.88 6.59 -25.63
C GLY A 313 6.54 7.30 -25.43
N GLY A 314 5.92 7.16 -24.25
CA GLY A 314 4.56 7.67 -23.95
C GLY A 314 3.44 6.64 -24.08
N GLY A 315 3.76 5.38 -24.41
CA GLY A 315 2.89 4.21 -24.33
C GLY A 315 3.57 3.06 -23.60
N GLN A 316 3.24 1.83 -23.98
CA GLN A 316 3.79 0.61 -23.39
C GLN A 316 4.46 -0.27 -24.46
N ARG A 317 5.48 -1.02 -24.06
CA ARG A 317 6.08 -2.13 -24.81
C ARG A 317 5.62 -3.43 -24.19
N TRP A 318 5.11 -4.33 -25.03
CA TRP A 318 4.55 -5.61 -24.63
C TRP A 318 5.41 -6.73 -25.23
N LEU A 319 5.87 -7.63 -24.37
CA LEU A 319 6.68 -8.79 -24.73
C LEU A 319 5.93 -10.03 -24.27
N ARG A 320 5.46 -10.86 -25.20
CA ARG A 320 4.76 -12.11 -24.90
C ARG A 320 5.63 -13.30 -25.20
N TYR A 321 5.42 -14.37 -24.46
CA TYR A 321 6.30 -15.54 -24.45
C TYR A 321 5.47 -16.82 -24.53
N TRP A 322 6.00 -17.79 -25.27
CA TRP A 322 5.49 -19.15 -25.31
C TRP A 322 5.64 -19.83 -23.94
N PRO A 323 4.79 -20.80 -23.60
CA PRO A 323 5.09 -21.76 -22.53
C PRO A 323 6.50 -22.35 -22.76
N GLY A 324 7.38 -22.28 -21.76
CA GLY A 324 8.81 -22.60 -21.90
C GLY A 324 9.74 -21.39 -22.10
N GLY A 325 9.20 -20.17 -22.19
CA GLY A 325 9.96 -18.91 -22.04
C GLY A 325 10.59 -18.35 -23.32
N ALA A 326 10.36 -18.95 -24.49
CA ALA A 326 10.79 -18.37 -25.76
C ALA A 326 9.92 -17.15 -26.12
N LEU A 327 10.53 -16.08 -26.64
CA LEU A 327 9.77 -14.89 -27.08
C LEU A 327 8.81 -15.28 -28.20
N ASN A 328 7.55 -14.84 -28.08
CA ASN A 328 6.51 -15.02 -29.07
C ASN A 328 6.22 -13.73 -29.84
N THR A 329 5.79 -12.66 -29.16
CA THR A 329 5.54 -11.37 -29.82
C THR A 329 6.21 -10.23 -29.08
N GLU A 330 6.59 -9.22 -29.86
CA GLU A 330 7.02 -7.93 -29.35
C GLU A 330 6.17 -6.86 -30.04
N SER A 331 5.52 -6.00 -29.26
CA SER A 331 4.72 -4.90 -29.77
C SER A 331 4.92 -3.61 -28.95
N LEU A 332 4.61 -2.48 -29.60
CA LEU A 332 4.58 -1.16 -28.99
C LEU A 332 3.18 -0.57 -29.14
N GLN A 333 2.66 -0.01 -28.05
CA GLN A 333 1.47 0.82 -28.12
C GLN A 333 1.85 2.21 -28.63
N GLU A 334 1.34 2.56 -29.81
CA GLU A 334 1.47 3.88 -30.41
C GLU A 334 0.58 4.90 -29.70
N ARG A 335 0.91 6.20 -29.85
CA ARG A 335 0.16 7.30 -29.19
C ARG A 335 -1.33 7.36 -29.55
N ASP A 336 -1.71 6.78 -30.69
CA ASP A 336 -3.11 6.72 -31.12
C ASP A 336 -3.83 5.46 -30.66
N GLY A 337 -3.25 4.74 -29.69
CA GLY A 337 -3.82 3.56 -29.04
C GLY A 337 -3.69 2.26 -29.85
N ARG A 338 -2.99 2.28 -30.99
CA ARG A 338 -2.77 1.07 -31.81
C ARG A 338 -1.53 0.32 -31.38
N ASP A 339 -1.60 -1.00 -31.44
CA ASP A 339 -0.42 -1.85 -31.28
C ASP A 339 0.32 -2.01 -32.60
N ARG A 340 1.61 -1.68 -32.60
CA ARG A 340 2.55 -1.98 -33.68
C ARG A 340 3.43 -3.15 -33.27
N TYR A 341 3.26 -4.27 -33.95
CA TYR A 341 4.07 -5.47 -33.81
C TYR A 341 5.42 -5.27 -34.48
N LEU A 342 6.48 -5.51 -33.72
CA LEU A 342 7.85 -5.47 -34.18
C LEU A 342 8.34 -6.86 -34.61
N ARG A 343 7.88 -7.91 -33.93
CA ARG A 343 8.25 -9.31 -34.18
C ARG A 343 7.10 -10.26 -33.84
N CYS A 344 7.00 -11.35 -34.59
CA CYS A 344 6.15 -12.49 -34.27
C CYS A 344 6.93 -13.77 -34.53
N LEU A 345 7.40 -14.44 -33.49
CA LEU A 345 8.20 -15.65 -33.57
C LEU A 345 7.37 -16.88 -33.25
N ASP A 346 7.57 -17.95 -34.01
CA ASP A 346 7.07 -19.28 -33.65
C ASP A 346 7.85 -19.89 -32.47
N GLU A 347 7.43 -21.07 -32.02
CA GLU A 347 8.03 -21.81 -30.90
C GLU A 347 9.52 -22.14 -31.13
N ASN A 348 9.98 -22.15 -32.38
CA ASN A 348 11.38 -22.41 -32.77
C ASN A 348 12.20 -21.13 -32.97
N GLY A 349 11.60 -19.95 -32.79
CA GLY A 349 12.24 -18.64 -32.99
C GLY A 349 12.24 -18.16 -34.45
N THR A 350 11.47 -18.77 -35.34
CA THR A 350 11.33 -18.30 -36.74
C THR A 350 10.39 -17.11 -36.79
N ASP A 351 10.83 -16.01 -37.41
CA ASP A 351 9.98 -14.82 -37.61
C ASP A 351 8.90 -15.08 -38.67
N LEU A 352 7.65 -15.08 -38.21
CA LEU A 352 6.43 -15.28 -38.99
C LEU A 352 5.96 -14.00 -39.70
N ALA A 353 6.47 -12.84 -39.30
CA ALA A 353 6.12 -11.55 -39.87
C ALA A 353 7.34 -10.64 -40.05
N PRO A 354 8.34 -11.06 -40.85
CA PRO A 354 9.55 -10.28 -41.07
C PRO A 354 9.22 -8.90 -41.64
N GLY A 355 9.79 -7.85 -41.03
CA GLY A 355 9.47 -6.46 -41.38
C GLY A 355 8.04 -6.04 -41.04
N GLY A 356 7.39 -6.75 -40.10
CA GLY A 356 6.02 -6.48 -39.67
C GLY A 356 4.95 -6.92 -40.66
N THR A 357 5.28 -7.73 -41.68
CA THR A 357 4.31 -8.20 -42.67
C THR A 357 4.33 -9.73 -42.74
N GLY A 358 3.19 -10.37 -42.52
CA GLY A 358 3.10 -11.83 -42.49
C GLY A 358 2.04 -12.32 -41.53
N ARG A 359 2.27 -13.49 -40.91
CA ARG A 359 1.30 -14.13 -40.02
C ARG A 359 1.54 -13.70 -38.59
N LEU A 360 0.44 -13.41 -37.88
CA LEU A 360 0.42 -13.32 -36.42
C LEU A 360 -0.02 -14.67 -35.85
N ARG A 361 0.71 -15.15 -34.85
CA ARG A 361 0.24 -16.16 -33.89
C ARG A 361 0.71 -15.71 -32.52
N GLU A 362 -0.19 -15.13 -31.73
CA GLU A 362 0.12 -14.53 -30.44
C GLU A 362 -0.54 -15.27 -29.30
N VAL A 363 0.23 -15.64 -28.28
CA VAL A 363 -0.26 -16.22 -27.03
C VAL A 363 -0.87 -15.13 -26.15
N LEU A 364 -2.13 -15.29 -25.77
CA LEU A 364 -2.83 -14.34 -24.92
C LEU A 364 -2.70 -14.68 -23.44
N GLY A 365 -2.72 -15.97 -23.11
CA GLY A 365 -2.57 -16.47 -21.75
C GLY A 365 -3.04 -17.92 -21.62
N GLN A 366 -2.90 -18.44 -20.40
CA GLN A 366 -3.45 -19.73 -20.00
C GLN A 366 -4.31 -19.53 -18.75
N ASP A 367 -5.57 -19.96 -18.80
CA ASP A 367 -6.50 -19.92 -17.68
C ASP A 367 -6.83 -21.37 -17.27
N GLY A 368 -6.20 -21.84 -16.20
CA GLY A 368 -6.22 -23.24 -15.79
C GLY A 368 -5.77 -24.19 -16.90
N GLU A 369 -6.68 -25.06 -17.36
CA GLU A 369 -6.42 -25.96 -18.48
C GLU A 369 -6.72 -25.32 -19.85
N ILE A 370 -6.97 -24.02 -19.98
CA ILE A 370 -7.34 -23.42 -21.27
C ILE A 370 -6.23 -22.51 -21.76
N VAL A 371 -5.59 -22.87 -22.88
CA VAL A 371 -4.63 -22.02 -23.59
C VAL A 371 -5.40 -21.14 -24.57
N GLN A 372 -5.12 -19.84 -24.55
CA GLN A 372 -5.73 -18.87 -25.45
C GLN A 372 -4.66 -18.20 -26.32
N TRP A 373 -4.94 -18.11 -27.61
CA TRP A 373 -4.08 -17.40 -28.56
C TRP A 373 -4.93 -16.67 -29.61
N ARG A 374 -4.32 -15.80 -30.38
CA ARG A 374 -4.96 -15.21 -31.56
C ARG A 374 -4.10 -15.35 -32.81
N GLU A 375 -4.78 -15.49 -33.94
CA GLU A 375 -4.17 -15.66 -35.25
C GLU A 375 -4.71 -14.63 -36.24
N GLY A 376 -3.87 -14.14 -37.14
CA GLY A 376 -4.26 -13.17 -38.16
C GLY A 376 -3.12 -12.78 -39.06
N GLU A 377 -3.30 -11.66 -39.77
CA GLU A 377 -2.28 -11.10 -40.65
C GLU A 377 -1.79 -9.74 -40.14
N LEU A 378 -0.49 -9.49 -40.33
CA LEU A 378 0.16 -8.21 -40.11
C LEU A 378 0.52 -7.59 -41.45
N ALA A 379 0.34 -6.27 -41.56
CA ALA A 379 0.87 -5.45 -42.65
C ALA A 379 1.56 -4.21 -42.07
N GLY A 380 2.86 -4.08 -42.30
CA GLY A 380 3.66 -2.96 -41.76
C GLY A 380 3.65 -2.86 -40.23
N GLY A 381 3.48 -3.98 -39.53
CA GLY A 381 3.41 -4.11 -38.09
C GLY A 381 2.00 -3.97 -37.51
N PHE A 382 0.96 -3.78 -38.33
CA PHE A 382 -0.40 -3.59 -37.84
C PHE A 382 -1.32 -4.75 -38.22
N LEU A 383 -2.23 -5.09 -37.32
CA LEU A 383 -3.29 -6.07 -37.60
C LEU A 383 -4.12 -5.66 -38.81
N GLN A 384 -4.37 -6.62 -39.70
CA GLN A 384 -5.08 -6.42 -40.95
C GLN A 384 -5.99 -7.61 -41.26
N GLY A 385 -7.24 -7.32 -41.66
CA GLY A 385 -8.21 -8.36 -42.00
C GLY A 385 -8.77 -9.08 -40.76
N PRO A 386 -9.27 -10.32 -40.93
CA PRO A 386 -9.83 -11.09 -39.82
C PRO A 386 -8.73 -11.58 -38.86
N VAL A 387 -8.94 -11.36 -37.57
CA VAL A 387 -8.12 -11.88 -36.48
C VAL A 387 -9.00 -12.76 -35.60
N ARG A 388 -8.62 -14.03 -35.46
CA ARG A 388 -9.38 -15.05 -34.75
C ARG A 388 -8.76 -15.31 -33.38
N ARG A 389 -9.56 -15.30 -32.33
CA ARG A 389 -9.17 -15.74 -30.99
C ARG A 389 -9.54 -17.21 -30.84
N MET A 390 -8.56 -18.01 -30.47
CA MET A 390 -8.65 -19.45 -30.31
C MET A 390 -8.49 -19.82 -28.85
N ALA A 391 -9.15 -20.91 -28.44
CA ALA A 391 -8.97 -21.53 -27.13
C ALA A 391 -8.94 -23.05 -27.27
N CYS A 392 -8.04 -23.73 -26.55
CA CYS A 392 -7.99 -25.19 -26.46
C CYS A 392 -7.50 -25.65 -25.08
N ARG A 393 -7.60 -26.95 -24.80
CA ARG A 393 -6.88 -27.58 -23.69
C ARG A 393 -5.39 -27.73 -23.99
N PRO A 394 -4.50 -27.95 -23.00
CA PRO A 394 -3.06 -27.95 -23.23
C PRO A 394 -2.61 -29.15 -24.08
N ASP A 395 -3.41 -30.23 -24.12
CA ASP A 395 -3.26 -31.38 -25.01
C ASP A 395 -3.74 -31.12 -26.45
N GLY A 396 -4.17 -29.89 -26.75
CA GLY A 396 -4.72 -29.47 -28.04
C GLY A 396 -6.19 -29.86 -28.26
N SER A 397 -6.81 -30.58 -27.33
CA SER A 397 -8.21 -30.98 -27.46
C SER A 397 -9.17 -29.81 -27.26
N GLY A 398 -10.35 -29.89 -27.89
CA GLY A 398 -11.39 -28.87 -27.76
C GLY A 398 -11.03 -27.51 -28.38
N ALA A 399 -10.06 -27.47 -29.30
CA ALA A 399 -9.70 -26.26 -30.01
C ALA A 399 -10.90 -25.66 -30.75
N ARG A 400 -11.23 -24.41 -30.41
CA ARG A 400 -12.34 -23.68 -31.03
C ARG A 400 -12.01 -22.20 -31.20
N GLU A 401 -12.60 -21.62 -32.24
CA GLU A 401 -12.67 -20.18 -32.40
C GLU A 401 -13.69 -19.62 -31.39
N THR A 402 -13.30 -18.58 -30.67
CA THR A 402 -14.13 -17.93 -29.64
C THR A 402 -14.58 -16.54 -30.06
N GLU A 403 -13.83 -15.89 -30.95
CA GLU A 403 -14.09 -14.55 -31.43
C GLU A 403 -13.39 -14.32 -32.77
N CYS A 404 -14.04 -13.61 -33.68
CA CYS A 404 -13.41 -13.06 -34.88
C CYS A 404 -13.59 -11.55 -34.92
N THR A 405 -12.48 -10.82 -34.97
CA THR A 405 -12.47 -9.36 -35.05
C THR A 405 -11.76 -8.94 -36.33
N PHE A 406 -12.37 -8.03 -37.08
CA PHE A 406 -11.80 -7.46 -38.29
C PHE A 406 -11.01 -6.20 -37.96
N TYR A 407 -9.80 -6.11 -38.49
CA TYR A 407 -8.90 -4.98 -38.34
C TYR A 407 -8.57 -4.32 -39.67
N LYS A 408 -8.43 -3.00 -39.64
CA LYS A 408 -7.87 -2.21 -40.73
C LYS A 408 -6.76 -1.33 -40.17
N ASN A 409 -5.52 -1.63 -40.55
CA ASN A 409 -4.34 -0.88 -40.10
C ASN A 409 -4.26 -0.74 -38.56
N GLY A 410 -4.52 -1.85 -37.84
CA GLY A 410 -4.45 -1.91 -36.38
C GLY A 410 -5.70 -1.40 -35.66
N ARG A 411 -6.71 -0.88 -36.36
CA ARG A 411 -7.98 -0.45 -35.75
C ARG A 411 -9.06 -1.49 -35.96
N MET A 412 -9.78 -1.83 -34.89
CA MET A 412 -10.98 -2.66 -34.98
C MET A 412 -12.01 -1.99 -35.90
N SER A 413 -12.48 -2.72 -36.91
CA SER A 413 -13.51 -2.27 -37.86
C SER A 413 -14.80 -3.08 -37.78
N GLY A 414 -14.85 -4.12 -36.94
CA GLY A 414 -16.05 -4.93 -36.66
C GLY A 414 -15.70 -6.18 -35.85
N LYS A 415 -16.68 -6.72 -35.12
CA LYS A 415 -16.53 -7.93 -34.27
C LYS A 415 -17.69 -8.90 -34.54
N SER A 416 -17.37 -10.19 -34.67
CA SER A 416 -18.31 -11.29 -34.74
C SER A 416 -18.06 -12.21 -33.56
N LEU A 417 -19.07 -12.37 -32.71
CA LEU A 417 -19.07 -13.34 -31.62
C LEU A 417 -19.69 -14.63 -32.15
N LEU A 418 -18.97 -15.74 -32.03
CA LEU A 418 -19.50 -17.07 -32.34
C LEU A 418 -19.97 -17.68 -31.02
N THR A 419 -21.27 -17.97 -30.94
CA THR A 419 -21.91 -18.67 -29.81
C THR A 419 -21.51 -20.12 -29.71
#